data_AF-A0A9X1Q0T5-F1
#
_entry.id   AF-A0A9X1Q0T5-F1
#
_cell.length_a   1.000
_cell.length_b   1.000
_cell.length_c   1.000
_cell.angle_alpha   90.00
_cell.angle_beta   90.00
_cell.angle_gamma   90.00
#
_symmetry.space_group_name_H-M   'P 1'
#
loop_
_entity.id
_entity.type
_entity.pdbx_description
1 polymer ?
#
loop_
_entity_poly.entity_id
_entity_poly.type
_entity_poly.pdbx_seq_one_letter_code
_entity_poly.pdbx_strand_id
1 'polypeptide(L)'
;MGYAIPGQRLREDAESRYVTEILRILRERRDAPLTEARKPEERFVGTCRDFALLHVSLLRATGTPARVRGGFGTYFVDGFHEDHWVTEYRLPNGSWRLVDPQVLHPAYGDLGFDPLDVPRDRFLVAGDAWRACRGGEADPGTFGLSGDGELRGMWFVRGSLVLDLACRGGVETLPWDGWEPLAGFGDVSLSDDDLALLDAVAAAHADDDVRRLCAEPRLAPPRQILSRSPSFGLREVTLPRR
;
A
#
# COMPACT_ATOMS: atom_id res chain seq x y z
N MET A 1 -3.40 -10.65 -24.31
CA MET A 1 -4.26 -9.52 -24.73
C MET A 1 -3.63 -8.90 -25.97
N GLY A 2 -4.42 -8.53 -26.99
CA GLY A 2 -3.92 -8.01 -28.28
C GLY A 2 -3.70 -6.50 -28.35
N TYR A 3 -3.70 -5.79 -27.21
CA TYR A 3 -3.45 -4.34 -27.14
C TYR A 3 -2.09 -4.09 -26.51
N ALA A 4 -1.20 -3.42 -27.24
CA ALA A 4 0.08 -2.96 -26.70
C ALA A 4 -0.16 -1.67 -25.91
N ILE A 5 0.05 -1.73 -24.59
CA ILE A 5 -0.09 -0.55 -23.72
C ILE A 5 0.98 0.47 -24.09
N PRO A 6 0.62 1.73 -24.39
CA PRO A 6 1.59 2.79 -24.64
C PRO A 6 2.61 2.92 -23.50
N GLY A 7 3.90 2.99 -23.82
CA GLY A 7 4.96 3.07 -22.81
C GLY A 7 4.84 4.25 -21.84
N GLN A 8 4.23 5.35 -22.29
CA GLN A 8 3.89 6.48 -21.41
C GLN A 8 2.95 6.06 -20.27
N ARG A 9 1.90 5.29 -20.57
CA ARG A 9 0.91 4.83 -19.59
C ARG A 9 1.50 3.85 -18.58
N LEU A 10 2.44 3.00 -19.03
CA LEU A 10 3.18 2.10 -18.13
C LEU A 10 4.00 2.87 -17.07
N ARG A 11 4.42 4.10 -17.39
CA ARG A 11 5.23 4.93 -16.48
C ARG A 11 4.41 5.94 -15.68
N GLU A 12 3.42 6.58 -16.30
CA GLU A 12 2.75 7.76 -15.73
C GLU A 12 1.48 7.43 -14.96
N ASP A 13 0.71 6.41 -15.37
CA ASP A 13 -0.55 6.09 -14.69
C ASP A 13 -0.31 5.77 -13.22
N ALA A 14 0.65 4.88 -12.92
CA ALA A 14 0.98 4.45 -11.57
C ALA A 14 1.53 5.59 -10.66
N GLU A 15 1.95 6.73 -11.23
CA GLU A 15 2.30 7.92 -10.44
C GLU A 15 1.07 8.73 -10.00
N SER A 16 -0.13 8.34 -10.44
CA SER A 16 -1.40 8.95 -10.04
C SER A 16 -1.73 8.60 -8.60
N ARG A 17 -1.25 9.45 -7.71
CA ARG A 17 -1.43 9.30 -6.27
C ARG A 17 -2.89 9.29 -5.84
N TYR A 18 -3.71 10.21 -6.36
CA TYR A 18 -5.04 10.42 -5.81
C TYR A 18 -6.11 9.65 -6.56
N VAL A 19 -7.11 9.12 -5.84
CA VAL A 19 -8.24 8.46 -6.50
C VAL A 19 -8.96 9.40 -7.48
N THR A 20 -9.00 10.70 -7.18
CA THR A 20 -9.56 11.72 -8.09
C THR A 20 -8.83 11.77 -9.42
N GLU A 21 -7.51 11.56 -9.42
CA GLU A 21 -6.68 11.54 -10.62
C GLU A 21 -6.88 10.24 -11.42
N ILE A 22 -6.96 9.10 -10.73
CA ILE A 22 -7.32 7.82 -11.35
C ILE A 22 -8.68 7.93 -12.06
N LEU A 23 -9.68 8.52 -11.39
CA LEU A 23 -11.02 8.72 -11.94
C LEU A 23 -11.04 9.72 -13.10
N ARG A 24 -10.25 10.80 -13.03
CA ARG A 24 -10.07 11.75 -14.14
C ARG A 24 -9.52 11.05 -15.38
N ILE A 25 -8.44 10.27 -15.24
CA ILE A 25 -7.81 9.51 -16.32
C ILE A 25 -8.78 8.49 -16.92
N LEU A 26 -9.50 7.75 -16.08
CA LEU A 26 -10.51 6.78 -16.54
C LEU A 26 -11.62 7.46 -17.35
N ARG A 27 -12.07 8.65 -16.93
CA ARG A 27 -13.11 9.42 -17.61
C ARG A 27 -12.63 10.00 -18.95
N GLU A 28 -11.40 10.48 -19.02
CA GLU A 28 -10.80 10.97 -20.27
C GLU A 28 -10.64 9.88 -21.31
N ARG A 29 -10.34 8.64 -20.88
CA ARG A 29 -10.26 7.48 -21.76
C ARG A 29 -11.63 7.03 -22.23
N ARG A 30 -12.62 7.05 -21.34
CA ARG A 30 -14.01 6.73 -21.64
C ARG A 30 -14.95 7.36 -20.61
N ASP A 31 -15.76 8.32 -21.05
CA ASP A 31 -16.81 8.94 -20.23
C ASP A 31 -18.03 8.00 -20.15
N ALA A 32 -17.94 7.01 -19.27
CA ALA A 32 -18.97 6.02 -19.03
C ALA A 32 -18.96 5.54 -17.57
N PRO A 33 -20.08 4.98 -17.05
CA PRO A 33 -20.17 4.47 -15.69
C PRO A 33 -19.02 3.53 -15.30
N LEU A 34 -18.61 3.56 -14.03
CA LEU A 34 -17.58 2.65 -13.51
C LEU A 34 -18.02 1.18 -13.51
N THR A 35 -19.34 0.94 -13.52
CA THR A 35 -19.94 -0.40 -13.57
C THR A 35 -19.89 -1.04 -14.96
N GLU A 36 -19.54 -0.28 -16.00
CA GLU A 36 -19.38 -0.83 -17.34
C GLU A 36 -17.96 -1.32 -17.58
N ALA A 37 -17.84 -2.52 -18.15
CA ALA A 37 -16.56 -3.09 -18.52
C ALA A 37 -15.85 -2.22 -19.55
N ARG A 38 -14.58 -1.92 -19.28
CA ARG A 38 -13.68 -1.15 -20.16
C ARG A 38 -12.83 -2.08 -21.00
N LYS A 39 -12.63 -1.73 -22.26
CA LYS A 39 -11.64 -2.38 -23.14
C LYS A 39 -10.22 -2.13 -22.62
N PRO A 40 -9.23 -2.99 -22.94
CA PRO A 40 -7.85 -2.81 -22.46
C PRO A 40 -7.29 -1.39 -22.66
N GLU A 41 -7.55 -0.78 -23.81
CA GLU A 41 -7.11 0.57 -24.16
C GLU A 41 -7.72 1.68 -23.29
N GLU A 42 -8.89 1.43 -22.67
CA GLU A 42 -9.64 2.38 -21.85
C GLU A 42 -9.33 2.24 -20.34
N ARG A 43 -8.64 1.18 -19.92
CA ARG A 43 -8.36 0.88 -18.50
C ARG A 43 -7.24 1.74 -17.95
N PHE A 44 -7.22 1.97 -16.64
CA PHE A 44 -6.07 2.53 -15.93
C PHE A 44 -4.97 1.48 -15.76
N VAL A 45 -3.71 1.87 -15.90
CA VAL A 45 -2.54 0.99 -15.68
C VAL A 45 -2.02 1.22 -14.27
N GLY A 46 -2.50 0.43 -13.32
CA GLY A 46 -2.20 0.60 -11.90
C GLY A 46 -1.39 -0.52 -11.28
N THR A 47 -1.10 -0.35 -10.00
CA THR A 47 -0.45 -1.30 -9.10
C THR A 47 -1.45 -1.87 -8.09
N CYS A 48 -1.02 -2.79 -7.23
CA CYS A 48 -1.78 -3.29 -6.06
C CYS A 48 -2.45 -2.19 -5.27
N ARG A 49 -1.68 -1.13 -5.01
CA ARG A 49 -2.12 0.04 -4.27
C ARG A 49 -3.28 0.75 -4.95
N ASP A 50 -3.31 0.84 -6.27
CA ASP A 50 -4.36 1.54 -7.01
C ASP A 50 -5.67 0.75 -7.03
N PHE A 51 -5.59 -0.59 -7.13
CA PHE A 51 -6.74 -1.46 -6.92
C PHE A 51 -7.30 -1.30 -5.51
N ALA A 52 -6.45 -1.33 -4.49
CA ALA A 52 -6.84 -1.15 -3.09
C ALA A 52 -7.46 0.22 -2.83
N LEU A 53 -6.85 1.30 -3.35
CA LEU A 53 -7.34 2.66 -3.19
C LEU A 53 -8.71 2.83 -3.84
N LEU A 54 -8.87 2.41 -5.10
CA LEU A 54 -10.15 2.54 -5.80
C LEU A 54 -11.27 1.77 -5.08
N HIS A 55 -10.99 0.56 -4.59
CA HIS A 55 -11.95 -0.23 -3.84
C HIS A 55 -12.34 0.43 -2.50
N VAL A 56 -11.35 0.93 -1.74
CA VAL A 56 -11.59 1.70 -0.50
C VAL A 56 -12.45 2.93 -0.77
N SER A 57 -12.18 3.67 -1.85
CA SER A 57 -12.96 4.85 -2.21
C SER A 57 -14.42 4.52 -2.54
N LEU A 58 -14.68 3.41 -3.24
CA LEU A 58 -16.04 2.95 -3.54
C LEU A 58 -16.80 2.50 -2.29
N LEU A 59 -16.13 1.77 -1.38
CA LEU A 59 -16.71 1.37 -0.10
C LEU A 59 -17.07 2.60 0.75
N ARG A 60 -16.16 3.56 0.86
CA ARG A 60 -16.40 4.80 1.62
C ARG A 60 -17.52 5.64 1.00
N ALA A 61 -17.58 5.72 -0.32
CA ALA A 61 -18.66 6.43 -1.03
C ALA A 61 -20.04 5.80 -0.79
N THR A 62 -20.09 4.51 -0.44
CA THR A 62 -21.33 3.78 -0.11
C THR A 62 -21.55 3.62 1.41
N GLY A 63 -20.76 4.32 2.23
CA GLY A 63 -20.94 4.37 3.68
C GLY A 63 -20.26 3.25 4.47
N THR A 64 -19.46 2.40 3.82
CA THR A 64 -18.69 1.35 4.49
C THR A 64 -17.33 1.90 4.93
N PRO A 65 -17.00 1.87 6.24
CA PRO A 65 -15.66 2.22 6.70
C PRO A 65 -14.62 1.28 6.10
N ALA A 66 -13.63 1.84 5.41
CA ALA A 66 -12.57 1.10 4.76
C ALA A 66 -11.27 1.91 4.76
N ARG A 67 -10.15 1.19 4.69
CA ARG A 67 -8.79 1.77 4.64
C ARG A 67 -7.88 0.92 3.76
N VAL A 68 -6.92 1.57 3.12
CA VAL A 68 -5.83 0.89 2.43
C VAL A 68 -4.86 0.37 3.49
N ARG A 69 -4.34 -0.85 3.29
CA ARG A 69 -3.31 -1.45 4.15
C ARG A 69 -2.07 -1.77 3.32
N GLY A 70 -0.91 -1.34 3.82
CA GLY A 70 0.40 -1.77 3.33
C GLY A 70 0.88 -2.97 4.14
N GLY A 71 1.58 -3.88 3.49
CA GLY A 71 2.04 -5.12 4.12
C GLY A 71 2.66 -6.06 3.11
N PHE A 72 2.56 -7.36 3.39
CA PHE A 72 3.26 -8.37 2.63
C PHE A 72 2.40 -9.61 2.38
N GLY A 73 2.27 -10.00 1.11
CA GLY A 73 1.55 -11.20 0.68
C GLY A 73 2.45 -12.42 0.59
N THR A 74 2.03 -13.55 1.15
CA THR A 74 2.77 -14.82 1.15
C THR A 74 2.32 -15.78 0.04
N TYR A 75 1.60 -15.27 -0.96
CA TYR A 75 0.89 -16.06 -1.97
C TYR A 75 1.31 -15.74 -3.41
N PHE A 76 2.36 -14.93 -3.58
CA PHE A 76 2.93 -14.62 -4.90
C PHE A 76 4.19 -15.43 -5.19
N VAL A 77 5.07 -15.59 -4.20
CA VAL A 77 6.33 -16.32 -4.30
C VAL A 77 6.52 -17.17 -3.05
N ASP A 78 6.72 -18.48 -3.24
CA ASP A 78 6.90 -19.42 -2.14
C ASP A 78 8.12 -19.04 -1.28
N GLY A 79 7.91 -18.97 0.04
CA GLY A 79 8.96 -18.61 1.01
C GLY A 79 9.32 -17.12 1.04
N PHE A 80 8.56 -16.26 0.36
CA PHE A 80 8.78 -14.83 0.32
C PHE A 80 7.54 -14.04 0.74
N HIS A 81 7.79 -12.86 1.29
CA HIS A 81 6.77 -11.90 1.74
C HIS A 81 6.82 -10.70 0.79
N GLU A 82 5.99 -10.75 -0.26
CA GLU A 82 5.98 -9.76 -1.34
C GLU A 82 5.30 -8.46 -0.88
N ASP A 83 5.94 -7.31 -1.06
CA ASP A 83 5.33 -5.99 -0.80
C ASP A 83 4.01 -5.88 -1.55
N HIS A 84 2.96 -5.62 -0.80
CA HIS A 84 1.62 -5.64 -1.36
C HIS A 84 0.65 -4.77 -0.58
N TRP A 85 -0.39 -4.33 -1.29
CA TRP A 85 -1.34 -3.35 -0.80
C TRP A 85 -2.76 -3.84 -1.01
N VAL A 86 -3.54 -3.87 0.08
CA VAL A 86 -4.87 -4.47 0.10
C VAL A 86 -5.91 -3.53 0.71
N THR A 87 -7.18 -3.86 0.54
CA THR A 87 -8.29 -3.18 1.20
C THR A 87 -8.58 -3.85 2.54
N GLU A 88 -8.82 -3.06 3.58
CA GLU A 88 -9.43 -3.54 4.82
C GLU A 88 -10.72 -2.77 5.09
N TYR A 89 -11.83 -3.47 5.28
CA TYR A 89 -13.14 -2.84 5.49
C TYR A 89 -13.90 -3.45 6.66
N ARG A 90 -14.81 -2.66 7.23
CA ARG A 90 -15.56 -3.01 8.43
C ARG A 90 -16.87 -3.70 8.06
N LEU A 91 -17.07 -4.91 8.57
CA LEU A 91 -18.29 -5.68 8.42
C LEU A 91 -19.40 -5.14 9.35
N PRO A 92 -20.69 -5.48 9.09
CA PRO A 92 -21.81 -5.04 9.93
C PRO A 92 -21.70 -5.46 11.41
N ASN A 93 -21.02 -6.57 11.70
CA ASN A 93 -20.74 -7.04 13.07
C ASN A 93 -19.59 -6.27 13.75
N GLY A 94 -18.99 -5.30 13.06
CA GLY A 94 -17.90 -4.46 13.57
C GLY A 94 -16.49 -5.00 13.35
N SER A 95 -16.31 -6.24 12.87
CA SER A 95 -14.98 -6.81 12.60
C SER A 95 -14.38 -6.31 11.29
N TRP A 96 -13.05 -6.38 11.15
CA TRP A 96 -12.32 -5.97 9.94
C TRP A 96 -11.98 -7.16 9.05
N ARG A 97 -12.24 -7.04 7.76
CA ARG A 97 -11.93 -8.04 6.73
C ARG A 97 -10.93 -7.50 5.72
N LEU A 98 -9.96 -8.32 5.34
CA LEU A 98 -9.00 -8.03 4.26
C LEU A 98 -9.54 -8.52 2.91
N VAL A 99 -9.31 -7.72 1.87
CA VAL A 99 -9.65 -8.01 0.47
C VAL A 99 -8.49 -7.61 -0.40
N ASP A 100 -8.10 -8.49 -1.31
CA ASP A 100 -7.14 -8.19 -2.35
C ASP A 100 -7.87 -8.01 -3.70
N PRO A 101 -8.20 -6.76 -4.08
CA PRO A 101 -8.91 -6.50 -5.32
C PRO A 101 -8.09 -6.77 -6.59
N GLN A 102 -6.75 -6.82 -6.50
CA GLN A 102 -5.90 -7.07 -7.67
C GLN A 102 -6.01 -8.53 -8.13
N VAL A 103 -5.97 -9.46 -7.17
CA VAL A 103 -5.89 -10.90 -7.48
C VAL A 103 -7.24 -11.53 -7.84
N LEU A 104 -8.32 -10.74 -7.83
CA LEU A 104 -9.58 -11.10 -8.49
C LEU A 104 -9.42 -11.21 -10.02
N HIS A 105 -8.35 -10.65 -10.59
CA HIS A 105 -8.09 -10.81 -12.01
C HIS A 105 -7.73 -12.27 -12.34
N PRO A 106 -8.37 -12.91 -13.35
CA PRO A 106 -8.17 -14.34 -13.64
C PRO A 106 -6.73 -14.79 -13.94
N ALA A 107 -5.83 -13.83 -14.24
CA ALA A 107 -4.42 -14.12 -14.46
C ALA A 107 -3.69 -14.62 -13.21
N TYR A 108 -4.24 -14.42 -12.01
CA TYR A 108 -3.65 -14.91 -10.76
C TYR A 108 -4.00 -16.37 -10.44
N GLY A 109 -4.96 -16.97 -11.16
CA GLY A 109 -5.37 -18.35 -10.92
C GLY A 109 -6.04 -18.56 -9.56
N ASP A 110 -6.00 -19.80 -9.08
CA ASP A 110 -6.51 -20.17 -7.75
C ASP A 110 -5.41 -20.03 -6.69
N LEU A 111 -5.66 -19.22 -5.67
CA LEU A 111 -4.72 -18.94 -4.58
C LEU A 111 -4.92 -19.84 -3.35
N GLY A 112 -5.94 -20.71 -3.37
CA GLY A 112 -6.32 -21.57 -2.24
C GLY A 112 -7.07 -20.84 -1.12
N PHE A 113 -7.52 -19.61 -1.35
CA PHE A 113 -8.37 -18.83 -0.45
C PHE A 113 -9.24 -17.84 -1.26
N ASP A 114 -10.29 -17.29 -0.64
CA ASP A 114 -11.12 -16.26 -1.27
C ASP A 114 -10.43 -14.89 -1.23
N PRO A 115 -10.13 -14.24 -2.37
CA PRO A 115 -9.56 -12.89 -2.39
C PRO A 115 -10.45 -11.82 -1.74
N LEU A 116 -11.75 -12.11 -1.56
CA LEU A 116 -12.70 -11.25 -0.85
C LEU A 116 -12.72 -11.48 0.67
N ASP A 117 -11.98 -12.46 1.17
CA ASP A 117 -11.78 -12.75 2.60
C ASP A 117 -10.36 -13.28 2.85
N VAL A 118 -9.37 -12.41 2.60
CA VAL A 118 -7.95 -12.79 2.65
C VAL A 118 -7.57 -13.16 4.09
N PRO A 119 -7.05 -14.39 4.31
CA PRO A 119 -6.61 -14.80 5.63
C PRO A 119 -5.44 -13.96 6.16
N ARG A 120 -5.43 -13.68 7.46
CA ARG A 120 -4.42 -12.82 8.13
C ARG A 120 -3.02 -13.43 8.13
N ASP A 121 -2.92 -14.75 7.97
CA ASP A 121 -1.66 -15.48 7.80
C ASP A 121 -1.18 -15.52 6.34
N ARG A 122 -2.01 -15.13 5.38
CA ARG A 122 -1.66 -15.00 3.95
C ARG A 122 -1.25 -13.58 3.58
N PHE A 123 -1.76 -12.58 4.28
CA PHE A 123 -1.33 -11.19 4.16
C PHE A 123 -0.96 -10.62 5.53
N LEU A 124 0.34 -10.40 5.74
CA LEU A 124 0.87 -9.75 6.93
C LEU A 124 0.79 -8.24 6.76
N VAL A 125 -0.11 -7.58 7.49
CA VAL A 125 -0.08 -6.12 7.55
C VAL A 125 1.26 -5.65 8.12
N ALA A 126 1.75 -4.48 7.71
CA ALA A 126 3.13 -4.07 8.01
C ALA A 126 3.50 -4.07 9.51
N GLY A 127 2.55 -3.81 10.40
CA GLY A 127 2.74 -3.95 11.86
C GLY A 127 3.05 -5.38 12.32
N ASP A 128 2.42 -6.38 11.71
CA ASP A 128 2.65 -7.78 12.03
C ASP A 128 4.02 -8.24 11.51
N ALA A 129 4.37 -7.82 10.28
CA ALA A 129 5.68 -8.05 9.69
C ALA A 129 6.81 -7.41 10.52
N TRP A 130 6.62 -6.17 10.98
CA TRP A 130 7.57 -5.49 11.86
C TRP A 130 7.79 -6.27 13.16
N ARG A 131 6.71 -6.68 13.84
CA ARG A 131 6.82 -7.43 15.10
C ARG A 131 7.51 -8.77 14.92
N ALA A 132 7.16 -9.52 13.86
CA ALA A 132 7.80 -10.81 13.56
C ALA A 132 9.30 -10.65 13.28
N CYS A 133 9.68 -9.67 12.47
CA CYS A 133 11.08 -9.36 12.17
C CYS A 133 11.85 -8.91 13.41
N ARG A 134 11.28 -7.99 14.21
CA ARG A 134 11.89 -7.48 15.45
C ARG A 134 12.05 -8.53 16.52
N GLY A 135 11.11 -9.46 16.62
CA GLY A 135 11.14 -10.58 17.56
C GLY A 135 12.06 -11.72 17.13
N GLY A 136 12.61 -11.70 15.90
CA GLY A 136 13.41 -12.79 15.34
C GLY A 136 12.58 -14.00 14.91
N GLU A 137 11.26 -13.86 14.80
CA GLU A 137 10.32 -14.90 14.35
C GLU A 137 10.31 -15.04 12.82
N ALA A 138 10.71 -13.99 12.10
CA ALA A 138 10.81 -13.97 10.65
C ALA A 138 12.12 -13.31 10.20
N ASP A 139 12.69 -13.79 9.10
CA ASP A 139 13.88 -13.21 8.48
C ASP A 139 13.51 -11.97 7.64
N PRO A 140 13.97 -10.76 8.01
CA PRO A 140 13.70 -9.54 7.24
C PRO A 140 14.15 -9.64 5.78
N GLY A 141 15.15 -10.47 5.47
CA GLY A 141 15.64 -10.71 4.11
C GLY A 141 14.61 -11.34 3.17
N THR A 142 13.50 -11.85 3.71
CA THR A 142 12.37 -12.41 2.95
C THR A 142 11.23 -11.41 2.71
N PHE A 143 11.35 -10.15 3.17
CA PHE A 143 10.32 -9.12 3.05
C PHE A 143 10.74 -8.02 2.08
N GLY A 144 9.98 -7.82 1.00
CA GLY A 144 10.27 -6.78 0.00
C GLY A 144 9.67 -7.09 -1.36
N LEU A 145 10.36 -6.66 -2.43
CA LEU A 145 9.98 -7.00 -3.80
C LEU A 145 10.84 -8.15 -4.33
N SER A 146 10.23 -9.28 -4.67
CA SER A 146 10.98 -10.47 -5.11
C SER A 146 11.73 -10.24 -6.44
N GLY A 147 11.21 -9.34 -7.27
CA GLY A 147 11.82 -8.93 -8.53
C GLY A 147 13.04 -8.02 -8.40
N ASP A 148 13.32 -7.49 -7.20
CA ASP A 148 14.43 -6.58 -6.94
C ASP A 148 15.12 -6.92 -5.60
N GLY A 149 16.29 -7.54 -5.69
CA GLY A 149 17.06 -7.99 -4.54
C GLY A 149 17.60 -6.88 -3.63
N GLU A 150 17.54 -5.61 -4.05
CA GLU A 150 17.91 -4.46 -3.22
C GLU A 150 16.71 -3.89 -2.44
N LEU A 151 15.49 -4.13 -2.91
CA LEU A 151 14.25 -3.62 -2.31
C LEU A 151 13.65 -4.61 -1.31
N ARG A 152 14.43 -4.95 -0.27
CA ARG A 152 14.02 -5.86 0.81
C ARG A 152 14.78 -5.60 2.10
N GLY A 153 14.34 -6.21 3.18
CA GLY A 153 15.02 -6.15 4.48
C GLY A 153 14.32 -5.26 5.50
N MET A 154 14.97 -5.08 6.64
CA MET A 154 14.40 -4.41 7.81
C MET A 154 14.01 -2.95 7.52
N TRP A 155 14.80 -2.23 6.71
CA TRP A 155 14.46 -0.88 6.30
C TRP A 155 13.18 -0.83 5.44
N PHE A 156 12.91 -1.87 4.64
CA PHE A 156 11.73 -1.94 3.80
C PHE A 156 10.49 -2.19 4.67
N VAL A 157 10.57 -3.14 5.61
CA VAL A 157 9.51 -3.40 6.61
C VAL A 157 9.20 -2.14 7.43
N ARG A 158 10.24 -1.38 7.83
CA ARG A 158 10.08 -0.07 8.49
C ARG A 158 9.30 0.92 7.61
N GLY A 159 9.71 1.07 6.34
CA GLY A 159 9.05 1.95 5.39
C GLY A 159 7.57 1.62 5.23
N SER A 160 7.26 0.35 4.95
CA SER A 160 5.87 -0.13 4.81
C SER A 160 5.07 0.09 6.08
N LEU A 161 5.67 -0.02 7.28
CA LEU A 161 5.00 0.27 8.55
C LEU A 161 4.54 1.73 8.66
N VAL A 162 5.42 2.67 8.33
CA VAL A 162 5.11 4.10 8.40
C VAL A 162 4.12 4.50 7.31
N LEU A 163 4.25 3.96 6.10
CA LEU A 163 3.30 4.19 5.02
C LEU A 163 1.91 3.60 5.32
N ASP A 164 1.82 2.41 5.93
CA ASP A 164 0.54 1.83 6.39
C ASP A 164 -0.13 2.73 7.42
N LEU A 165 0.63 3.23 8.41
CA LEU A 165 0.11 4.21 9.38
C LEU A 165 -0.40 5.48 8.67
N ALA A 166 0.36 6.00 7.71
CA ALA A 166 -0.03 7.19 6.95
C ALA A 166 -1.36 6.96 6.21
N CYS A 167 -1.55 5.81 5.57
CA CYS A 167 -2.82 5.42 4.94
C CYS A 167 -3.97 5.31 5.94
N ARG A 168 -3.73 4.76 7.13
CA ARG A 168 -4.73 4.73 8.22
C ARG A 168 -5.08 6.15 8.71
N GLY A 169 -4.15 7.08 8.65
CA GLY A 169 -4.33 8.52 8.88
C GLY A 169 -4.87 9.31 7.67
N GLY A 170 -5.35 8.63 6.63
CA GLY A 170 -5.95 9.24 5.44
C GLY A 170 -4.95 9.88 4.46
N VAL A 171 -3.68 9.51 4.50
CA VAL A 171 -2.68 9.90 3.48
C VAL A 171 -2.76 8.90 2.33
N GLU A 172 -2.99 9.37 1.10
CA GLU A 172 -2.88 8.54 -0.10
C GLU A 172 -1.40 8.49 -0.54
N THR A 173 -0.61 7.60 0.06
CA THR A 173 0.82 7.39 -0.29
C THR A 173 0.96 6.56 -1.56
N LEU A 174 2.05 6.69 -2.29
CA LEU A 174 2.51 5.70 -3.28
C LEU A 174 3.40 4.68 -2.54
N PRO A 175 3.52 3.43 -3.04
CA PRO A 175 4.39 2.41 -2.41
C PRO A 175 5.86 2.82 -2.33
N TRP A 176 6.30 3.69 -3.25
CA TRP A 176 7.67 4.18 -3.35
C TRP A 176 7.88 5.58 -2.74
N ASP A 177 6.98 6.03 -1.87
CA ASP A 177 7.23 7.24 -1.10
C ASP A 177 8.13 7.01 0.10
N GLY A 178 8.79 8.06 0.53
CA GLY A 178 9.56 8.08 1.75
C GLY A 178 9.73 9.48 2.33
N TRP A 179 9.97 9.53 3.63
CA TRP A 179 10.32 10.76 4.34
C TRP A 179 11.12 10.44 5.59
N GLU A 180 12.06 11.33 5.91
CA GLU A 180 12.90 11.20 7.09
C GLU A 180 12.13 11.53 8.38
N PRO A 181 12.51 10.93 9.52
CA PRO A 181 13.58 9.94 9.68
C PRO A 181 13.11 8.47 9.56
N LEU A 182 11.81 8.20 9.59
CA LEU A 182 11.31 6.82 9.81
C LEU A 182 10.78 6.13 8.55
N ALA A 183 10.46 6.87 7.50
CA ALA A 183 10.08 6.33 6.19
C ALA A 183 11.17 6.58 5.12
N GLY A 184 12.42 6.82 5.55
CA GLY A 184 13.56 7.00 4.65
C GLY A 184 13.90 5.72 3.88
N PHE A 185 14.64 5.86 2.77
CA PHE A 185 15.06 4.72 1.96
C PHE A 185 16.39 4.14 2.46
N GLY A 186 16.46 2.81 2.56
CA GLY A 186 17.66 2.10 2.99
C GLY A 186 17.86 2.05 4.50
N ASP A 187 18.91 1.34 4.89
CA ASP A 187 19.26 1.15 6.29
C ASP A 187 19.79 2.45 6.92
N VAL A 188 19.25 2.77 8.09
CA VAL A 188 19.71 3.89 8.91
C VAL A 188 19.84 3.45 10.36
N SER A 189 20.74 4.08 11.09
CA SER A 189 20.88 3.88 12.53
C SER A 189 19.71 4.56 13.23
N LEU A 190 18.83 3.78 13.85
CA LEU A 190 17.70 4.29 14.63
C LEU A 190 18.07 4.38 16.10
N SER A 191 17.59 5.41 16.79
CA SER A 191 17.70 5.48 18.25
C SER A 191 16.75 4.51 18.94
N ASP A 192 16.99 4.20 20.22
CA ASP A 192 16.06 3.41 21.03
C ASP A 192 14.66 4.03 21.09
N ASP A 193 14.59 5.37 21.09
CA ASP A 193 13.33 6.12 21.06
C ASP A 193 12.59 5.97 19.72
N ASP A 194 13.31 5.93 18.59
CA ASP A 194 12.71 5.68 17.28
C ASP A 194 12.20 4.24 17.16
N LEU A 195 12.98 3.28 17.68
CA LEU A 195 12.59 1.88 17.73
C LEU A 195 11.33 1.68 18.59
N ALA A 196 11.29 2.28 19.79
CA ALA A 196 10.11 2.24 20.66
C ALA A 196 8.88 2.91 20.02
N LEU A 197 9.08 4.00 19.26
CA LEU A 197 8.03 4.64 18.52
C LEU A 197 7.46 3.73 17.41
N LEU A 198 8.34 3.08 16.63
CA LEU A 198 7.93 2.11 15.60
C LEU A 198 7.23 0.89 16.21
N ASP A 199 7.69 0.41 17.36
CA ASP A 199 7.01 -0.67 18.10
C ASP A 199 5.60 -0.24 18.52
N ALA A 200 5.41 1.02 18.93
CA ALA A 200 4.09 1.58 19.21
C ALA A 200 3.21 1.70 17.95
N VAL A 201 3.78 2.02 16.78
CA VAL A 201 3.05 1.98 15.51
C VAL A 201 2.58 0.57 15.18
N ALA A 202 3.45 -0.42 15.35
CA ALA A 202 3.13 -1.81 15.07
C ALA A 202 2.05 -2.40 16.01
N ALA A 203 1.95 -1.89 17.24
CA ALA A 203 0.93 -2.26 18.22
C ALA A 203 -0.39 -1.47 18.10
N ALA A 204 -0.44 -0.43 17.26
CA ALA A 204 -1.59 0.46 17.20
C ALA A 204 -2.78 -0.19 16.49
N HIS A 205 -3.84 -0.53 17.23
CA HIS A 205 -5.07 -1.09 16.67
C HIS A 205 -6.24 -0.10 16.69
N ALA A 206 -6.38 0.68 17.76
CA ALA A 206 -7.47 1.62 17.93
C ALA A 206 -7.29 2.90 17.10
N ASP A 207 -8.41 3.52 16.72
CA ASP A 207 -8.39 4.76 15.93
C ASP A 207 -7.74 5.93 16.70
N ASP A 208 -7.85 5.95 18.02
CA ASP A 208 -7.18 6.94 18.87
C ASP A 208 -5.66 6.83 18.85
N ASP A 209 -5.13 5.60 18.87
CA ASP A 209 -3.68 5.37 18.74
C ASP A 209 -3.18 5.85 17.39
N VAL A 210 -3.90 5.52 16.31
CA VAL A 210 -3.57 5.98 14.96
C VAL A 210 -3.57 7.50 14.90
N ARG A 211 -4.60 8.17 15.41
CA ARG A 211 -4.67 9.64 15.40
C ARG A 211 -3.49 10.27 16.13
N ARG A 212 -3.13 9.75 17.31
CA ARG A 212 -1.99 10.23 18.09
C ARG A 212 -0.67 10.02 17.34
N LEU A 213 -0.45 8.84 16.78
CA LEU A 213 0.77 8.50 16.05
C LEU A 213 0.89 9.25 14.72
N CYS A 214 -0.22 9.52 14.03
CA CYS A 214 -0.20 10.36 12.83
C CYS A 214 0.12 11.84 13.13
N ALA A 215 -0.01 12.28 14.38
CA ALA A 215 0.38 13.61 14.82
C ALA A 215 1.84 13.70 15.28
N GLU A 216 2.54 12.57 15.42
CA GLU A 216 3.96 12.53 15.76
C GLU A 216 4.81 13.04 14.58
N PRO A 217 5.60 14.12 14.76
CA PRO A 217 6.36 14.74 13.66
C PRO A 217 7.33 13.82 12.93
N ARG A 218 7.90 12.80 13.61
CA ARG A 218 8.80 11.82 12.98
C ARG A 218 8.09 10.82 12.06
N LEU A 219 6.78 10.64 12.24
CA LEU A 219 5.95 9.71 11.47
C LEU A 219 5.10 10.43 10.42
N ALA A 220 4.66 11.65 10.71
CA ALA A 220 3.80 12.44 9.84
C ALA A 220 4.53 12.79 8.53
N PRO A 221 3.89 12.61 7.35
CA PRO A 221 4.51 13.02 6.10
C PRO A 221 4.66 14.54 6.07
N PRO A 222 5.87 15.07 5.83
CA PRO A 222 6.06 16.48 5.57
C PRO A 222 5.36 16.89 4.27
N ARG A 223 5.20 18.21 4.05
CA ARG A 223 4.60 18.73 2.81
C ARG A 223 5.41 18.34 1.57
N GLN A 224 6.73 18.28 1.69
CA GLN A 224 7.63 17.80 0.65
C GLN A 224 8.18 16.45 1.09
N ILE A 225 7.87 15.41 0.32
CA ILE A 225 8.36 14.05 0.54
C ILE A 225 9.30 13.65 -0.58
N LEU A 226 10.04 12.56 -0.36
CA LEU A 226 10.76 11.88 -1.41
C LEU A 226 9.89 10.78 -2.01
N SER A 227 10.06 10.51 -3.30
CA SER A 227 9.37 9.45 -4.02
C SER A 227 10.37 8.78 -4.97
N ARG A 228 10.64 7.49 -4.78
CA ARG A 228 11.58 6.70 -5.61
C ARG A 228 10.81 5.97 -6.71
N SER A 229 10.31 6.74 -7.67
CA SER A 229 9.52 6.20 -8.77
C SER A 229 10.27 5.07 -9.51
N PRO A 230 9.63 3.93 -9.78
CA PRO A 230 10.19 2.89 -10.63
C PRO A 230 10.56 3.38 -12.04
N SER A 231 9.89 4.43 -12.52
CA SER A 231 10.04 4.95 -13.88
C SER A 231 10.82 6.26 -13.98
N PHE A 232 10.82 7.06 -12.90
CA PHE A 232 11.40 8.41 -12.89
C PHE A 232 12.53 8.58 -11.87
N GLY A 233 12.88 7.53 -11.13
CA GLY A 233 13.90 7.58 -10.09
C GLY A 233 13.48 8.42 -8.87
N LEU A 234 14.47 8.84 -8.07
CA LEU A 234 14.24 9.64 -6.87
C LEU A 234 13.86 11.06 -7.23
N ARG A 235 12.73 11.53 -6.68
CA ARG A 235 12.22 12.89 -6.86
C ARG A 235 11.60 13.44 -5.59
N GLU A 236 11.60 14.76 -5.45
CA GLU A 236 10.81 15.45 -4.44
C GLU A 236 9.38 15.68 -4.95
N VAL A 237 8.39 15.42 -4.09
CA VAL A 237 6.98 15.58 -4.39
C VAL A 237 6.33 16.46 -3.32
N THR A 238 5.56 17.45 -3.75
CA THR A 238 4.78 18.29 -2.84
C THR A 238 3.37 17.73 -2.69
N LEU A 239 3.00 17.36 -1.46
CA LEU A 239 1.64 16.98 -1.09
C LEU A 239 0.72 18.21 -1.00
N PRO A 240 -0.58 18.07 -1.31
CA PRO A 240 -1.57 19.13 -1.16
C PRO A 240 -1.71 19.50 0.31
N ARG A 241 -2.13 20.74 0.57
CA ARG A 241 -2.48 21.17 1.93
C ARG A 241 -3.73 20.41 2.38
N ARG A 242 -3.65 19.80 3.56
CA ARG A 242 -4.79 19.21 4.27
C ARG A 242 -5.68 20.29 4.84
#